data_AF-A0A093UZY1-F1
#
_entry.id   AF-A0A093UZY1-F1
#
_cell.length_a   1.000
_cell.length_b   1.000
_cell.length_c   1.000
_cell.angle_alpha   90.00
_cell.angle_beta   90.00
_cell.angle_gamma   90.00
#
_symmetry.space_group_name_H-M   'P 1'
#
loop_
_entity.id
_entity.type
_entity.pdbx_description
1 polymer ?
#
loop_
_entity_poly.entity_id
_entity_poly.type
_entity_poly.pdbx_seq_one_letter_code
_entity_poly.pdbx_strand_id
1 'polypeptide(L)'
;MTETTSTIDAATAYLDEEIDSSGEGDLTYEIGTIFKSLFATDRCITPRDAAHQIDAVYSDIWFPMDPTFRFRPDKGMPGYLGTLNEFIFALARLLRYDDIRQDTLFLLILEMLELPPRAAQIWDWRPFKVLACGIVITRVPIFVVPDSMLDEDDTTSASDIQEKCDDYMNYSAFLARCTGAGLYKNKTTDSGYKYCTYGIDDGLEKDMPQGIIRKSRILVAANYVLLSGRPVRDFCYSYPSDSDRGKMERDMWNSWKERFKVVADSQDEDPEIKEVTRKAHKIMVDY
;
A
#
# COMPACT_ATOMS: atom_id res chain seq x y z
N MET A 1 32.00 -26.03 1.49
CA MET A 1 31.48 -24.69 1.15
C MET A 1 30.32 -24.92 0.21
N THR A 2 29.10 -24.93 0.75
CA THR A 2 27.87 -24.99 -0.03
C THR A 2 27.55 -23.55 -0.45
N GLU A 3 27.75 -23.26 -1.74
CA GLU A 3 27.19 -22.07 -2.37
C GLU A 3 25.69 -22.08 -2.10
N THR A 4 25.25 -21.10 -1.31
CA THR A 4 23.84 -20.85 -1.09
C THR A 4 23.39 -20.16 -2.37
N THR A 5 22.77 -20.91 -3.29
CA THR A 5 22.09 -20.34 -4.44
C THR A 5 21.13 -19.28 -3.90
N SER A 6 21.46 -18.01 -4.13
CA SER A 6 20.60 -16.89 -3.76
C SER A 6 19.34 -17.01 -4.60
N THR A 7 18.29 -17.61 -4.04
CA THR A 7 16.96 -17.58 -4.64
C THR A 7 16.58 -16.11 -4.81
N ILE A 8 16.42 -15.66 -6.05
CA ILE A 8 15.96 -14.31 -6.37
C ILE A 8 14.58 -14.15 -5.71
N ASP A 9 14.39 -13.09 -4.92
CA ASP A 9 13.11 -12.85 -4.25
C ASP A 9 12.06 -12.34 -5.25
N ALA A 10 10.78 -12.55 -4.95
CA ALA A 10 9.68 -12.33 -5.90
C ALA A 10 9.61 -10.91 -6.47
N ALA A 11 9.96 -9.88 -5.69
CA ALA A 11 9.98 -8.51 -6.18
C ALA A 11 11.11 -8.28 -7.20
N THR A 12 12.27 -8.87 -6.97
CA THR A 12 13.40 -8.82 -7.92
C THR A 12 13.07 -9.61 -9.20
N ALA A 13 12.47 -10.79 -9.06
CA ALA A 13 12.03 -11.59 -10.20
C ALA A 13 10.99 -10.86 -11.07
N TYR A 14 10.01 -10.19 -10.44
CA TYR A 14 9.03 -9.35 -11.13
C TYR A 14 9.69 -8.22 -11.93
N LEU A 15 10.65 -7.51 -11.32
CA LEU A 15 11.38 -6.45 -12.02
C LEU A 15 12.19 -6.98 -13.20
N ASP A 16 12.86 -8.12 -13.03
CA ASP A 16 13.61 -8.77 -14.11
C ASP A 16 12.69 -9.17 -15.26
N GLU A 17 11.53 -9.76 -14.98
CA GLU A 17 10.55 -10.17 -15.99
C GLU A 17 9.97 -8.97 -16.78
N GLU A 18 9.57 -7.90 -16.09
CA GLU A 18 9.02 -6.69 -16.73
C GLU A 18 10.07 -6.00 -17.62
N ILE A 19 11.33 -5.96 -17.18
CA ILE A 19 12.44 -5.39 -17.95
C ILE A 19 12.76 -6.27 -19.16
N ASP A 20 12.93 -7.57 -18.97
CA ASP A 20 13.35 -8.51 -20.02
C ASP A 20 12.27 -8.71 -21.10
N SER A 21 11.00 -8.56 -20.73
CA SER A 21 9.87 -8.60 -21.68
C SER A 21 9.65 -7.29 -22.43
N SER A 22 10.34 -6.22 -22.04
CA SER A 22 10.22 -4.87 -22.61
C SER A 22 11.45 -4.49 -23.44
N GLY A 23 11.28 -3.56 -24.39
CA GLY A 23 12.39 -3.01 -25.18
C GLY A 23 13.01 -1.79 -24.53
N GLU A 24 14.32 -1.58 -24.69
CA GLU A 24 14.99 -0.34 -24.28
C GLU A 24 14.30 0.89 -24.91
N GLY A 25 14.06 1.92 -24.09
CA GLY A 25 13.27 3.10 -24.48
C GLY A 25 11.75 2.94 -24.33
N ASP A 26 11.24 1.74 -24.00
CA ASP A 26 9.85 1.55 -23.60
C ASP A 26 9.62 2.04 -22.16
N LEU A 27 8.42 2.55 -21.88
CA LEU A 27 8.08 3.07 -20.56
C LEU A 27 8.25 2.05 -19.44
N THR A 28 7.86 0.78 -19.67
CA THR A 28 7.99 -0.30 -18.69
C THR A 28 9.46 -0.59 -18.41
N TYR A 29 10.28 -0.64 -19.46
CA TYR A 29 11.73 -0.83 -19.34
C TYR A 29 12.39 0.28 -18.51
N GLU A 30 12.10 1.55 -18.83
CA GLU A 30 12.72 2.69 -18.16
C GLU A 30 12.31 2.77 -16.68
N ILE A 31 11.02 2.63 -16.38
CA ILE A 31 10.52 2.65 -14.99
C ILE A 31 11.05 1.44 -14.21
N GLY A 32 11.00 0.23 -14.80
CA GLY A 32 11.48 -1.00 -14.17
C GLY A 32 12.97 -0.91 -13.80
N THR A 33 13.80 -0.36 -14.69
CA THR A 33 15.24 -0.17 -14.44
C THR A 33 15.51 0.77 -13.26
N ILE A 34 14.70 1.81 -13.10
CA ILE A 34 14.81 2.72 -11.94
C ILE A 34 14.44 1.99 -10.65
N PHE A 35 13.35 1.23 -10.62
CA PHE A 35 12.98 0.44 -9.43
C PHE A 35 14.02 -0.62 -9.09
N LYS A 36 14.58 -1.31 -10.09
CA LYS A 36 15.67 -2.27 -9.91
C LYS A 36 16.90 -1.62 -9.29
N SER A 37 17.27 -0.42 -9.75
CA SER A 37 18.37 0.35 -9.17
C SER A 37 18.09 0.84 -7.74
N LEU A 38 16.84 1.22 -7.46
CA LEU A 38 16.40 1.67 -6.13
C LEU A 38 16.45 0.54 -5.08
N PHE A 39 16.15 -0.69 -5.49
CA PHE A 39 16.12 -1.86 -4.60
C PHE A 39 17.38 -2.72 -4.60
N ALA A 40 18.39 -2.36 -5.40
CA ALA A 40 19.69 -3.01 -5.35
C ALA A 40 20.29 -2.96 -3.94
N THR A 41 21.01 -4.02 -3.56
CA THR A 41 21.57 -4.20 -2.20
C THR A 41 22.51 -3.07 -1.77
N ASP A 42 23.25 -2.50 -2.72
CA ASP A 42 24.14 -1.36 -2.54
C ASP A 42 23.42 0.00 -2.62
N ARG A 43 22.11 0.01 -2.90
CA ARG A 43 21.27 1.19 -3.10
C ARG A 43 21.93 2.21 -4.01
N CYS A 44 22.08 1.83 -5.28
CA CYS A 44 22.66 2.66 -6.33
C CYS A 44 22.07 4.09 -6.38
N ILE A 45 20.79 4.25 -6.02
CA ILE A 45 20.09 5.54 -6.03
C ILE A 45 19.21 5.71 -4.77
N THR A 46 18.99 6.96 -4.36
CA THR A 46 18.07 7.27 -3.26
C THR A 46 16.61 7.36 -3.75
N PRO A 47 15.60 7.29 -2.86
CA PRO A 47 14.20 7.53 -3.24
C PRO A 47 13.98 8.88 -3.93
N ARG A 48 14.75 9.92 -3.56
CA ARG A 48 14.72 11.22 -4.21
C ARG A 48 15.25 11.16 -5.64
N ASP A 49 16.41 10.53 -5.82
CA ASP A 49 17.01 10.38 -7.15
C ASP A 49 16.08 9.58 -8.08
N ALA A 50 15.50 8.49 -7.55
CA ALA A 50 14.50 7.70 -8.26
C ALA A 50 13.26 8.53 -8.63
N ALA A 51 12.73 9.35 -7.71
CA ALA A 51 11.60 10.24 -8.00
C ALA A 51 11.90 11.19 -9.16
N HIS A 52 13.08 11.82 -9.15
CA HIS A 52 13.51 12.71 -10.23
C HIS A 52 13.73 11.97 -11.55
N GLN A 53 14.31 10.77 -11.52
CA GLN A 53 14.48 9.96 -12.73
C GLN A 53 13.14 9.55 -13.33
N ILE A 54 12.19 9.09 -12.51
CA ILE A 54 10.83 8.75 -12.95
C ILE A 54 10.15 9.97 -13.59
N ASP A 55 10.23 11.14 -12.96
CA ASP A 55 9.67 12.39 -13.51
C ASP A 55 10.33 12.84 -14.83
N ALA A 56 11.61 12.54 -14.99
CA ALA A 56 12.38 12.79 -16.21
C ALA A 56 12.00 11.84 -17.35
N VAL A 57 11.67 10.56 -17.08
CA VAL A 57 11.21 9.61 -18.12
C VAL A 57 10.05 10.22 -18.92
N TYR A 58 9.07 10.84 -18.24
CA TYR A 58 7.97 11.49 -18.95
C TYR A 58 8.41 12.71 -19.76
N SER A 59 9.23 13.60 -19.19
CA SER A 59 9.58 14.88 -19.83
C SER A 59 10.64 14.78 -20.92
N ASP A 60 11.64 13.94 -20.72
CA ASP A 60 12.86 13.93 -21.52
C ASP A 60 12.81 12.84 -22.59
N ILE A 61 12.12 11.73 -22.30
CA ILE A 61 12.02 10.59 -23.20
C ILE A 61 10.68 10.63 -23.92
N TRP A 62 9.59 10.70 -23.18
CA TRP A 62 8.26 10.43 -23.75
C TRP A 62 7.54 11.66 -24.34
N PHE A 63 7.66 12.82 -23.70
CA PHE A 63 7.06 14.07 -24.17
C PHE A 63 7.64 14.57 -25.52
N PRO A 64 8.96 14.48 -25.80
CA PRO A 64 9.53 14.96 -27.05
C PRO A 64 9.26 14.05 -28.26
N MET A 65 8.94 12.76 -28.03
CA MET A 65 8.68 11.80 -29.12
C MET A 65 7.45 12.18 -29.97
N ASP A 66 6.38 12.65 -29.34
CA ASP A 66 5.21 13.21 -30.03
C ASP A 66 4.43 14.13 -29.06
N PRO A 67 4.44 15.46 -29.25
CA PRO A 67 3.70 16.40 -28.40
C PRO A 67 2.18 16.13 -28.33
N THR A 68 1.62 15.40 -29.30
CA THR A 68 0.21 14.99 -29.29
C THR A 68 -0.07 13.87 -28.29
N PHE A 69 0.95 13.10 -27.88
CA PHE A 69 0.80 12.03 -26.89
C PHE A 69 0.33 12.53 -25.55
N ARG A 70 0.68 13.76 -25.15
CA ARG A 70 0.26 14.37 -23.88
C ARG A 70 -1.26 14.26 -23.62
N PHE A 71 -2.06 14.20 -24.68
CA PHE A 71 -3.53 14.16 -24.60
C PHE A 71 -4.14 12.82 -24.99
N ARG A 72 -3.32 11.82 -25.36
CA ARG A 72 -3.82 10.50 -25.74
C ARG A 72 -4.18 9.68 -24.50
N PRO A 73 -5.39 9.11 -24.40
CA PRO A 73 -5.82 8.36 -23.23
C PRO A 73 -5.02 7.08 -22.94
N ASP A 74 -4.47 6.44 -23.97
CA ASP A 74 -3.77 5.15 -23.93
C ASP A 74 -2.24 5.28 -23.94
N LYS A 75 -1.75 6.48 -24.27
CA LYS A 75 -0.34 6.75 -24.50
C LYS A 75 0.17 7.85 -23.59
N GLY A 76 -0.56 8.94 -23.40
CA GLY A 76 -0.13 10.12 -22.64
C GLY A 76 0.02 9.94 -21.13
N MET A 77 -0.24 11.03 -20.40
CA MET A 77 -0.19 11.01 -18.93
C MET A 77 -0.96 9.84 -18.29
N PRO A 78 -2.12 9.38 -18.81
CA PRO A 78 -2.79 8.23 -18.22
C PRO A 78 -2.03 6.91 -18.37
N GLY A 79 -1.35 6.67 -19.50
CA GLY A 79 -0.52 5.48 -19.72
C GLY A 79 0.70 5.50 -18.81
N TYR A 80 1.39 6.65 -18.76
CA TYR A 80 2.50 6.89 -17.82
C TYR A 80 2.13 6.59 -16.36
N LEU A 81 1.02 7.17 -15.89
CA LEU A 81 0.54 6.93 -14.53
C LEU A 81 0.06 5.49 -14.33
N GLY A 82 -0.51 4.86 -15.37
CA GLY A 82 -0.91 3.45 -15.36
C GLY A 82 0.28 2.55 -15.02
N THR A 83 1.31 2.58 -15.86
CA THR A 83 2.53 1.78 -15.68
C THR A 83 3.22 2.06 -14.34
N LEU A 84 3.36 3.34 -13.97
CA LEU A 84 3.96 3.69 -12.68
C LEU A 84 3.16 3.12 -11.48
N ASN A 85 1.82 3.22 -11.52
CA ASN A 85 0.97 2.67 -10.47
C ASN A 85 1.08 1.14 -10.44
N GLU A 86 1.15 0.48 -11.59
CA GLU A 86 1.34 -0.98 -11.68
C GLU A 86 2.62 -1.41 -10.96
N PHE A 87 3.77 -0.78 -11.24
CA PHE A 87 5.01 -1.07 -10.51
C PHE A 87 4.86 -0.84 -9.01
N ILE A 88 4.39 0.34 -8.59
CA ILE A 88 4.24 0.68 -7.16
C ILE A 88 3.39 -0.37 -6.45
N PHE A 89 2.23 -0.71 -7.02
CA PHE A 89 1.29 -1.58 -6.35
C PHE A 89 1.62 -3.07 -6.49
N ALA A 90 2.30 -3.50 -7.55
CA ALA A 90 2.84 -4.85 -7.65
C ALA A 90 3.97 -5.04 -6.62
N LEU A 91 4.91 -4.09 -6.56
CA LEU A 91 6.01 -4.14 -5.58
C LEU A 91 5.51 -4.06 -4.14
N ALA A 92 4.51 -3.22 -3.85
CA ALA A 92 3.88 -3.16 -2.53
C ALA A 92 3.24 -4.48 -2.08
N ARG A 93 2.84 -5.34 -3.03
CA ARG A 93 2.27 -6.67 -2.79
C ARG A 93 3.33 -7.75 -2.63
N LEU A 94 4.39 -7.68 -3.44
CA LEU A 94 5.46 -8.67 -3.47
C LEU A 94 6.49 -8.48 -2.35
N LEU A 95 6.75 -7.24 -1.94
CA LEU A 95 7.67 -6.95 -0.84
C LEU A 95 7.03 -7.30 0.49
N ARG A 96 7.70 -8.11 1.31
CA ARG A 96 7.21 -8.46 2.65
C ARG A 96 6.92 -7.20 3.47
N TYR A 97 5.86 -7.23 4.26
CA TYR A 97 5.38 -6.09 5.05
C TYR A 97 6.43 -5.46 5.99
N ASP A 98 7.39 -6.27 6.45
CA ASP A 98 8.50 -5.94 7.35
C ASP A 98 9.85 -5.69 6.62
N ASP A 99 9.87 -5.79 5.29
CA ASP A 99 11.05 -5.51 4.48
C ASP A 99 11.33 -4.01 4.41
N ILE A 100 12.61 -3.61 4.53
CA ILE A 100 13.04 -2.22 4.43
C ILE A 100 12.71 -1.59 3.06
N ARG A 101 12.55 -2.42 2.02
CA ARG A 101 12.14 -1.98 0.68
C ARG A 101 10.70 -1.46 0.65
N GLN A 102 9.83 -1.89 1.56
CA GLN A 102 8.50 -1.26 1.74
C GLN A 102 8.64 0.19 2.17
N ASP A 103 9.56 0.48 3.10
CA ASP A 103 9.84 1.86 3.52
C ASP A 103 10.46 2.67 2.39
N THR A 104 11.40 2.08 1.63
CA THR A 104 11.99 2.71 0.43
C THR A 104 10.93 3.06 -0.60
N LEU A 105 10.01 2.13 -0.90
CA LEU A 105 8.90 2.35 -1.83
C LEU A 105 7.98 3.48 -1.34
N PHE A 106 7.63 3.48 -0.06
CA PHE A 106 6.84 4.56 0.54
C PHE A 106 7.56 5.93 0.49
N LEU A 107 8.86 5.98 0.80
CA LEU A 107 9.64 7.21 0.71
C LEU A 107 9.72 7.75 -0.71
N LEU A 108 9.80 6.87 -1.72
CA LEU A 108 9.72 7.26 -3.12
C LEU A 108 8.41 8.03 -3.39
N ILE A 109 7.28 7.54 -2.90
CA ILE A 109 5.98 8.24 -3.03
C ILE A 109 6.03 9.64 -2.43
N LEU A 110 6.63 9.79 -1.25
CA LEU A 110 6.75 11.11 -0.61
C LEU A 110 7.63 12.06 -1.42
N GLU A 111 8.79 11.61 -1.88
CA GLU A 111 9.68 12.44 -2.71
C GLU A 111 9.02 12.82 -4.04
N MET A 112 8.25 11.91 -4.63
CA MET A 112 7.45 12.16 -5.83
C MET A 112 6.35 13.22 -5.64
N LEU A 113 5.79 13.35 -4.43
CA LEU A 113 4.79 14.36 -4.10
C LEU A 113 5.40 15.76 -3.90
N GLU A 114 6.70 15.85 -3.63
CA GLU A 114 7.43 17.12 -3.51
C GLU A 114 7.84 17.70 -4.88
N LEU A 115 7.68 16.93 -5.97
CA LEU A 115 8.03 17.37 -7.31
C LEU A 115 7.09 18.49 -7.82
N PRO A 116 7.59 19.41 -8.67
CA PRO A 116 6.78 20.49 -9.22
C PRO A 116 5.54 19.96 -9.97
N PRO A 117 4.33 20.45 -9.67
CA PRO A 117 3.11 19.96 -10.31
C PRO A 117 3.10 20.29 -11.81
N ARG A 118 2.53 19.38 -12.61
CA ARG A 118 2.41 19.53 -14.06
C ARG A 118 0.95 19.58 -14.47
N ALA A 119 0.63 20.47 -15.41
CA ALA A 119 -0.71 20.46 -16.02
C ALA A 119 -0.82 19.25 -16.95
N ALA A 120 -1.79 18.38 -16.71
CA ALA A 120 -2.10 17.28 -17.62
C ALA A 120 -3.61 17.12 -17.76
N GLN A 121 -4.04 16.74 -18.96
CA GLN A 121 -5.40 16.27 -19.18
C GLN A 121 -5.40 14.77 -18.92
N ILE A 122 -6.14 14.33 -17.91
CA ILE A 122 -6.33 12.92 -17.60
C ILE A 122 -7.81 12.64 -17.83
N TRP A 123 -8.09 11.77 -18.80
CA TRP A 123 -9.44 11.37 -19.22
C TRP A 123 -10.30 12.55 -19.76
N ASP A 124 -11.58 12.32 -20.10
CA ASP A 124 -12.53 13.35 -20.61
C ASP A 124 -12.91 14.44 -19.59
N TRP A 125 -12.16 14.55 -18.49
CA TRP A 125 -12.45 15.45 -17.39
C TRP A 125 -11.52 16.66 -17.45
N ARG A 126 -11.99 17.80 -16.92
CA ARG A 126 -11.31 19.11 -16.93
C ARG A 126 -9.84 19.01 -16.51
N PRO A 127 -8.97 19.92 -16.97
CA PRO A 127 -7.54 19.90 -16.61
C PRO A 127 -7.37 19.88 -15.08
N PHE A 128 -6.83 18.78 -14.57
CA PHE A 128 -6.44 18.66 -13.17
C PHE A 128 -5.06 19.28 -12.98
N LYS A 129 -4.83 19.94 -11.83
CA LYS A 129 -3.46 20.10 -11.33
C LYS A 129 -3.03 18.73 -10.84
N VAL A 130 -2.38 18.01 -11.74
CA VAL A 130 -1.74 16.74 -11.42
C VAL A 130 -0.47 17.15 -10.69
N LEU A 131 -0.40 16.91 -9.38
CA LEU A 131 0.92 16.70 -8.74
C LEU A 131 1.64 15.73 -9.66
N ALA A 132 2.90 15.99 -10.03
CA ALA A 132 3.60 15.29 -11.12
C ALA A 132 3.40 13.76 -11.12
N CYS A 133 3.12 13.21 -9.95
CA CYS A 133 2.66 11.86 -9.73
C CYS A 133 1.21 11.88 -9.25
N GLY A 134 0.26 12.00 -10.19
CA GLY A 134 -1.16 11.72 -9.97
C GLY A 134 -1.36 10.24 -9.69
N ILE A 135 -0.65 9.69 -8.69
CA ILE A 135 -0.85 8.36 -8.17
C ILE A 135 -2.31 8.35 -7.79
N VAL A 136 -3.09 7.60 -8.57
CA VAL A 136 -4.53 7.50 -8.36
C VAL A 136 -4.72 6.49 -7.23
N ILE A 137 -4.15 6.79 -6.06
CA ILE A 137 -4.37 6.02 -4.84
C ILE A 137 -5.85 6.09 -4.44
N THR A 138 -6.61 7.00 -5.04
CA THR A 138 -8.04 7.21 -4.82
C THR A 138 -8.95 6.25 -5.62
N ARG A 139 -8.42 5.49 -6.61
CA ARG A 139 -9.23 4.60 -7.45
C ARG A 139 -8.63 3.22 -7.72
N VAL A 140 -7.66 2.76 -6.94
CA VAL A 140 -7.40 1.32 -6.96
C VAL A 140 -8.64 0.64 -6.38
N PRO A 141 -9.31 -0.24 -7.14
CA PRO A 141 -10.35 -1.05 -6.56
C PRO A 141 -9.69 -1.92 -5.49
N ILE A 142 -9.96 -1.64 -4.23
CA ILE A 142 -9.60 -2.50 -3.08
C ILE A 142 -10.57 -3.70 -3.06
N PHE A 143 -10.86 -4.24 -4.24
CA PHE A 143 -11.70 -5.43 -4.42
C PHE A 143 -10.85 -6.68 -4.28
N VAL A 144 -10.03 -6.78 -3.24
CA VAL A 144 -9.57 -8.07 -2.72
C VAL A 144 -9.28 -7.89 -1.23
N VAL A 145 -10.34 -7.81 -0.43
CA VAL A 145 -10.31 -8.13 1.01
C VAL A 145 -11.14 -9.42 1.13
N PRO A 146 -10.80 -10.34 2.05
CA PRO A 146 -10.84 -11.78 1.86
C PRO A 146 -12.20 -12.48 1.90
N ASP A 147 -13.29 -11.83 1.50
CA ASP A 147 -14.54 -12.57 1.26
C ASP A 147 -14.40 -13.50 0.05
N SER A 148 -13.56 -13.15 -0.95
CA SER A 148 -13.15 -14.10 -1.99
C SER A 148 -12.17 -15.19 -1.50
N MET A 149 -11.72 -15.14 -0.24
CA MET A 149 -11.05 -16.29 0.42
C MET A 149 -12.06 -17.20 1.14
N LEU A 150 -13.29 -16.71 1.37
CA LEU A 150 -14.40 -17.45 1.98
C LEU A 150 -15.40 -17.96 0.92
N ASP A 151 -15.34 -17.44 -0.32
CA ASP A 151 -15.93 -18.08 -1.49
C ASP A 151 -15.12 -19.37 -1.79
N GLU A 152 -15.31 -20.35 -0.92
CA GLU A 152 -14.72 -21.69 -0.97
C GLU A 152 -15.16 -22.40 -2.25
N ASP A 153 -14.35 -22.30 -3.29
CA ASP A 153 -14.18 -23.44 -4.17
C ASP A 153 -13.22 -24.41 -3.44
N ASP A 154 -13.70 -25.60 -3.13
CA ASP A 154 -13.06 -26.69 -2.34
C ASP A 154 -11.74 -27.20 -2.96
N THR A 155 -11.25 -26.52 -4.01
CA THR A 155 -10.07 -26.81 -4.82
C THR A 155 -8.89 -25.88 -4.53
N THR A 156 -9.06 -24.82 -3.73
CA THR A 156 -7.98 -23.87 -3.42
C THR A 156 -6.90 -24.53 -2.56
N SER A 157 -5.63 -24.49 -3.00
CA SER A 157 -4.55 -25.13 -2.26
C SER A 157 -4.13 -24.31 -1.03
N ALA A 158 -3.52 -24.97 -0.04
CA ALA A 158 -2.96 -24.27 1.13
C ALA A 158 -1.89 -23.23 0.76
N SER A 159 -1.17 -23.46 -0.34
CA SER A 159 -0.19 -22.50 -0.88
C SER A 159 -0.87 -21.25 -1.41
N ASP A 160 -1.98 -21.39 -2.13
CA ASP A 160 -2.72 -20.24 -2.67
C ASP A 160 -3.32 -19.40 -1.55
N ILE A 161 -3.79 -20.04 -0.46
CA ILE A 161 -4.30 -19.33 0.71
C ILE A 161 -3.17 -18.54 1.39
N GLN A 162 -1.99 -19.13 1.52
CA GLN A 162 -0.81 -18.47 2.08
C GLN A 162 -0.41 -17.26 1.25
N GLU A 163 -0.29 -17.42 -0.07
CA GLU A 163 0.08 -16.34 -1.00
C GLU A 163 -0.91 -15.17 -0.92
N LYS A 164 -2.22 -15.45 -0.92
CA LYS A 164 -3.23 -14.40 -0.76
C LYS A 164 -3.14 -13.70 0.60
N CYS A 165 -2.82 -14.43 1.67
CA CYS A 165 -2.65 -13.85 3.00
C CYS A 165 -1.42 -12.93 3.06
N ASP A 166 -0.32 -13.34 2.41
CA ASP A 166 0.90 -12.54 2.32
C ASP A 166 0.68 -11.29 1.46
N ASP A 167 0.01 -11.42 0.31
CA ASP A 167 -0.40 -10.30 -0.54
C ASP A 167 -1.21 -9.25 0.24
N TYR A 168 -2.26 -9.71 0.93
CA TYR A 168 -3.12 -8.84 1.74
C TYR A 168 -2.33 -8.12 2.84
N MET A 169 -1.43 -8.83 3.51
CA MET A 169 -0.60 -8.29 4.58
C MET A 169 0.40 -7.25 4.08
N ASN A 170 1.12 -7.57 3.01
CA ASN A 170 2.12 -6.71 2.38
C ASN A 170 1.48 -5.41 1.88
N TYR A 171 0.41 -5.54 1.11
CA TYR A 171 -0.31 -4.40 0.56
C TYR A 171 -0.91 -3.53 1.65
N SER A 172 -1.56 -4.13 2.66
CA SER A 172 -2.15 -3.36 3.76
C SER A 172 -1.10 -2.61 4.58
N ALA A 173 0.09 -3.18 4.79
CA ALA A 173 1.18 -2.50 5.47
C ALA A 173 1.72 -1.30 4.65
N PHE A 174 1.75 -1.40 3.33
CA PHE A 174 2.06 -0.26 2.45
C PHE A 174 0.99 0.85 2.57
N LEU A 175 -0.29 0.49 2.49
CA LEU A 175 -1.41 1.44 2.65
C LEU A 175 -1.41 2.10 4.04
N ALA A 176 -1.02 1.35 5.08
CA ALA A 176 -0.90 1.87 6.43
C ALA A 176 0.18 2.96 6.51
N ARG A 177 1.35 2.77 5.88
CA ARG A 177 2.39 3.83 5.78
C ARG A 177 1.88 5.07 5.07
N CYS A 178 1.24 4.90 3.92
CA CYS A 178 0.61 5.98 3.16
C CYS A 178 -0.44 6.74 4.00
N THR A 179 -1.22 6.02 4.80
CA THR A 179 -2.20 6.63 5.72
C THR A 179 -1.52 7.35 6.88
N GLY A 180 -0.47 6.77 7.44
CA GLY A 180 0.38 7.36 8.47
C GLY A 180 0.91 8.74 8.07
N ALA A 181 1.29 8.87 6.79
CA ALA A 181 1.73 10.14 6.19
C ALA A 181 0.59 11.10 5.81
N GLY A 182 -0.67 10.70 5.98
CA GLY A 182 -1.83 11.52 5.66
C GLY A 182 -2.14 11.64 4.16
N LEU A 183 -1.62 10.73 3.32
CA LEU A 183 -1.83 10.77 1.86
C LEU A 183 -3.31 10.62 1.47
N TYR A 184 -4.11 9.95 2.31
CA TYR A 184 -5.54 9.77 2.09
C TYR A 184 -6.41 10.83 2.77
N LYS A 185 -5.82 11.87 3.39
CA LYS A 185 -6.60 12.92 4.06
C LYS A 185 -7.34 13.78 3.02
N ASN A 186 -8.52 13.34 2.62
CA ASN A 186 -9.36 14.08 1.71
C ASN A 186 -10.21 15.10 2.48
N LYS A 187 -10.02 16.40 2.20
CA LYS A 187 -10.86 17.48 2.76
C LYS A 187 -12.26 17.55 2.14
N THR A 188 -12.48 16.86 1.02
CA THR A 188 -13.73 16.90 0.22
C THR A 188 -14.56 15.63 0.32
N THR A 189 -13.99 14.51 0.77
CA THR A 189 -14.74 13.28 1.04
C THR A 189 -14.33 12.72 2.40
N ASP A 190 -15.31 12.46 3.28
CA ASP A 190 -15.09 11.83 4.60
C ASP A 190 -14.56 10.39 4.55
N SER A 191 -14.12 9.92 3.37
CA SER A 191 -13.73 8.54 3.10
C SER A 191 -12.25 8.26 3.28
N GLY A 192 -11.45 9.25 3.67
CA GLY A 192 -9.98 9.17 3.67
C GLY A 192 -9.39 8.01 4.49
N TYR A 193 -10.06 7.60 5.56
CA TYR A 193 -9.57 6.55 6.47
C TYR A 193 -10.36 5.24 6.37
N LYS A 194 -11.33 5.16 5.45
CA LYS A 194 -12.27 4.04 5.29
C LYS A 194 -11.58 2.69 5.17
N TYR A 195 -10.41 2.62 4.53
CA TYR A 195 -9.69 1.37 4.32
C TYR A 195 -9.01 0.86 5.58
N CYS A 196 -8.38 1.76 6.36
CA CYS A 196 -7.77 1.39 7.64
C CYS A 196 -8.84 0.94 8.63
N THR A 197 -9.99 1.63 8.68
CA THR A 197 -11.09 1.25 9.57
C THR A 197 -11.63 -0.14 9.23
N TYR A 198 -11.82 -0.46 7.95
CA TYR A 198 -12.23 -1.82 7.56
C TYR A 198 -11.19 -2.89 7.87
N GLY A 199 -9.91 -2.62 7.62
CA GLY A 199 -8.85 -3.58 7.91
C GLY A 199 -8.74 -3.89 9.41
N ILE A 200 -8.95 -2.89 10.25
CA ILE A 200 -8.96 -3.06 11.71
C ILE A 200 -10.21 -3.84 12.15
N ASP A 201 -11.40 -3.46 11.68
CA ASP A 201 -12.66 -4.18 11.97
C ASP A 201 -12.57 -5.66 11.55
N ASP A 202 -12.10 -5.93 10.33
CA ASP A 202 -12.05 -7.28 9.75
C ASP A 202 -11.13 -8.23 10.55
N GLY A 203 -10.08 -7.70 11.19
CA GLY A 203 -9.18 -8.47 12.04
C GLY A 203 -9.64 -8.66 13.47
N LEU A 204 -10.55 -7.83 13.99
CA LEU A 204 -10.89 -7.79 15.42
C LEU A 204 -12.33 -8.14 15.76
N GLU A 205 -13.29 -7.81 14.90
CA GLU A 205 -14.73 -7.97 15.20
C GLU A 205 -15.34 -9.23 14.59
N LYS A 206 -14.69 -9.84 13.59
CA LYS A 206 -15.12 -11.12 13.02
C LYS A 206 -14.56 -12.30 13.82
N ASP A 207 -15.45 -13.12 14.38
CA ASP A 207 -15.08 -14.41 14.96
C ASP A 207 -14.62 -15.36 13.85
N MET A 208 -13.36 -15.79 13.91
CA MET A 208 -12.75 -16.66 12.91
C MET A 208 -12.05 -17.84 13.58
N PRO A 209 -12.06 -19.03 12.97
CA PRO A 209 -11.23 -20.15 13.42
C PRO A 209 -9.74 -19.79 13.45
N GLN A 210 -8.98 -20.45 14.31
CA GLN A 210 -7.53 -20.34 14.29
C GLN A 210 -6.97 -20.86 12.96
N GLY A 211 -6.00 -20.14 12.40
CA GLY A 211 -5.41 -20.46 11.11
C GLY A 211 -4.75 -19.24 10.46
N ILE A 212 -4.16 -19.45 9.29
CA ILE A 212 -3.39 -18.42 8.57
C ILE A 212 -4.23 -17.20 8.20
N ILE A 213 -5.50 -17.39 7.84
CA ILE A 213 -6.42 -16.29 7.49
C ILE A 213 -6.68 -15.39 8.70
N ARG A 214 -6.97 -15.98 9.86
CA ARG A 214 -7.17 -15.20 11.10
C ARG A 214 -5.88 -14.49 11.49
N LYS A 215 -4.73 -15.18 11.40
CA LYS A 215 -3.42 -14.59 11.68
C LYS A 215 -3.16 -13.37 10.80
N SER A 216 -3.29 -13.50 9.48
CA SER A 216 -3.03 -12.41 8.55
C SER A 216 -3.92 -11.20 8.80
N ARG A 217 -5.23 -11.40 9.06
CA ARG A 217 -6.16 -10.31 9.36
C ARG A 217 -5.83 -9.58 10.66
N ILE A 218 -5.44 -10.29 11.72
CA ILE A 218 -5.01 -9.64 12.98
C ILE A 218 -3.71 -8.88 12.78
N LEU A 219 -2.74 -9.44 12.05
CA LEU A 219 -1.48 -8.74 11.73
C LEU A 219 -1.76 -7.48 10.90
N VAL A 220 -2.68 -7.53 9.95
CA VAL A 220 -3.11 -6.35 9.17
C VAL A 220 -3.74 -5.28 10.07
N ALA A 221 -4.70 -5.66 10.92
CA ALA A 221 -5.31 -4.74 11.88
C ALA A 221 -4.24 -4.07 12.76
N ALA A 222 -3.30 -4.86 13.28
CA ALA A 222 -2.21 -4.35 14.10
C ALA A 222 -1.29 -3.41 13.31
N ASN A 223 -0.91 -3.75 12.07
CA ASN A 223 -0.08 -2.90 11.22
C ASN A 223 -0.73 -1.55 10.92
N TYR A 224 -2.05 -1.48 10.71
CA TYR A 224 -2.75 -0.21 10.59
C TYR A 224 -2.62 0.63 11.87
N VAL A 225 -2.75 0.05 13.05
CA VAL A 225 -2.54 0.79 14.29
C VAL A 225 -1.08 1.20 14.48
N LEU A 226 -0.13 0.31 14.20
CA LEU A 226 1.30 0.56 14.37
C LEU A 226 1.81 1.69 13.46
N LEU A 227 1.36 1.72 12.21
CA LEU A 227 1.89 2.61 11.18
C LEU A 227 1.02 3.86 10.97
N SER A 228 -0.30 3.79 11.23
CA SER A 228 -1.24 4.89 11.03
C SER A 228 -2.15 5.19 12.21
N GLY A 229 -1.87 4.65 13.40
CA GLY A 229 -2.75 4.78 14.57
C GLY A 229 -3.09 6.22 14.95
N ARG A 230 -2.15 7.16 14.88
CA ARG A 230 -2.42 8.58 15.18
C ARG A 230 -3.40 9.22 14.18
N PRO A 231 -3.15 9.20 12.86
CA PRO A 231 -4.14 9.66 11.88
C PRO A 231 -5.51 8.99 11.98
N VAL A 232 -5.56 7.67 12.24
CA VAL A 232 -6.82 6.93 12.40
C VAL A 232 -7.57 7.39 13.65
N ARG A 233 -6.89 7.56 14.78
CA ARG A 233 -7.49 8.14 15.97
C ARG A 233 -8.01 9.55 15.71
N ASP A 234 -7.18 10.42 15.12
CA ASP A 234 -7.57 11.80 14.84
C ASP A 234 -8.84 11.85 13.98
N PHE A 235 -9.00 10.91 13.03
CA PHE A 235 -10.24 10.70 12.29
C PHE A 235 -11.41 10.28 13.20
N CYS A 236 -11.25 9.25 14.02
CA CYS A 236 -12.31 8.78 14.94
C CYS A 236 -12.77 9.88 15.91
N TYR A 237 -11.88 10.82 16.23
CA TYR A 237 -12.12 11.94 17.15
C TYR A 237 -12.46 13.25 16.44
N SER A 238 -12.51 13.27 15.10
CA SER A 238 -12.71 14.49 14.31
C SER A 238 -14.14 15.03 14.35
N TYR A 239 -15.13 14.18 14.64
CA TYR A 239 -16.53 14.56 14.73
C TYR A 239 -16.91 15.05 16.15
N PRO A 240 -17.89 15.98 16.26
CA PRO A 240 -18.42 16.42 17.55
C PRO A 240 -18.89 15.25 18.41
N SER A 241 -18.51 15.21 19.68
CA SER A 241 -18.79 14.08 20.59
C SER A 241 -20.27 13.91 20.94
N ASP A 242 -21.07 14.95 20.76
CA ASP A 242 -22.52 14.94 20.97
C ASP A 242 -23.29 14.42 19.75
N SER A 243 -22.67 14.41 18.56
CA SER A 243 -23.25 13.84 17.35
C SER A 243 -23.26 12.31 17.37
N ASP A 244 -24.27 11.71 16.74
CA ASP A 244 -24.37 10.24 16.63
C ASP A 244 -23.14 9.64 15.94
N ARG A 245 -22.66 10.31 14.89
CA ARG A 245 -21.44 9.90 14.19
C ARG A 245 -20.21 9.98 15.09
N GLY A 246 -20.03 11.08 15.82
CA GLY A 246 -18.88 11.22 16.71
C GLY A 246 -18.88 10.27 17.89
N LYS A 247 -20.05 9.81 18.36
CA LYS A 247 -20.15 8.71 19.33
C LYS A 247 -19.73 7.39 18.68
N MET A 248 -20.33 7.04 17.55
CA MET A 248 -20.05 5.80 16.81
C MET A 248 -18.56 5.62 16.50
N GLU A 249 -17.90 6.65 15.98
CA GLU A 249 -16.48 6.58 15.58
C GLU A 249 -15.53 6.47 16.79
N ARG A 250 -15.89 7.06 17.95
CA ARG A 250 -15.13 6.92 19.20
C ARG A 250 -15.35 5.55 19.84
N ASP A 251 -16.58 5.06 19.81
CA ASP A 251 -16.94 3.74 20.30
C ASP A 251 -16.22 2.66 19.49
N MET A 252 -16.10 2.84 18.18
CA MET A 252 -15.31 1.98 17.29
C MET A 252 -13.83 1.93 17.71
N TRP A 253 -13.16 3.07 17.90
CA TRP A 253 -11.77 3.11 18.39
C TRP A 253 -11.61 2.42 19.75
N ASN A 254 -12.55 2.64 20.67
CA ASN A 254 -12.53 2.00 21.99
C ASN A 254 -12.78 0.49 21.91
N SER A 255 -13.68 0.03 21.03
CA SER A 255 -13.94 -1.40 20.80
C SER A 255 -12.67 -2.10 20.33
N TRP A 256 -12.02 -1.57 19.29
CA TRP A 256 -10.77 -2.12 18.76
C TRP A 256 -9.66 -2.19 19.81
N LYS A 257 -9.51 -1.13 20.61
CA LYS A 257 -8.54 -1.08 21.71
C LYS A 257 -8.76 -2.24 22.68
N GLU A 258 -10.00 -2.45 23.14
CA GLU A 258 -10.30 -3.57 24.04
C GLU A 258 -10.12 -4.94 23.37
N ARG A 259 -10.49 -5.08 22.08
CA ARG A 259 -10.28 -6.32 21.32
C ARG A 259 -8.81 -6.68 21.19
N PHE A 260 -7.93 -5.72 20.89
CA PHE A 260 -6.49 -5.97 20.86
C PHE A 260 -5.95 -6.45 22.21
N LYS A 261 -6.44 -5.88 23.32
CA LYS A 261 -6.07 -6.34 24.67
C LYS A 261 -6.51 -7.79 24.91
N VAL A 262 -7.75 -8.13 24.56
CA VAL A 262 -8.27 -9.50 24.67
C VAL A 262 -7.41 -10.50 23.88
N VAL A 263 -7.05 -10.16 22.64
CA VAL A 263 -6.17 -11.02 21.82
C VAL A 263 -4.77 -11.14 22.42
N ALA A 264 -4.19 -10.03 22.90
CA ALA A 264 -2.86 -10.01 23.50
C ALA A 264 -2.75 -10.86 24.79
N ASP A 265 -3.84 -10.94 25.56
CA ASP A 265 -3.92 -11.67 26.83
C ASP A 265 -4.41 -13.13 26.66
N SER A 266 -4.84 -13.52 25.46
CA SER A 266 -5.30 -14.88 25.16
C SER A 266 -4.21 -15.93 25.42
N GLN A 267 -4.57 -17.04 26.07
CA GLN A 267 -3.63 -18.13 26.37
C GLN A 267 -3.30 -18.98 25.14
N ASP A 268 -4.27 -19.17 24.25
CA ASP A 268 -4.19 -20.11 23.13
C ASP A 268 -3.71 -19.44 21.82
N GLU A 269 -3.20 -18.21 21.89
CA GLU A 269 -2.79 -17.45 20.72
C GLU A 269 -1.31 -17.58 20.35
N ASP A 270 -1.04 -17.42 19.06
CA ASP A 270 0.31 -17.35 18.50
C ASP A 270 1.12 -16.23 19.19
N PRO A 271 2.35 -16.50 19.68
CA PRO A 271 3.20 -15.51 20.33
C PRO A 271 3.44 -14.24 19.51
N GLU A 272 3.56 -14.36 18.19
CA GLU A 272 3.72 -13.22 17.27
C GLU A 272 2.48 -12.34 17.29
N ILE A 273 1.29 -12.95 17.21
CA ILE A 273 0.02 -12.23 17.28
C ILE A 273 -0.08 -11.53 18.64
N LYS A 274 0.23 -12.20 19.74
CA LYS A 274 0.19 -11.61 21.08
C LYS A 274 1.11 -10.42 21.21
N GLU A 275 2.32 -10.49 20.66
CA GLU A 275 3.27 -9.39 20.72
C GLU A 275 2.84 -8.20 19.87
N VAL A 276 2.41 -8.43 18.63
CA VAL A 276 2.00 -7.32 17.75
C VAL A 276 0.74 -6.63 18.28
N THR A 277 -0.22 -7.39 18.80
CA THR A 277 -1.48 -6.86 19.35
C THR A 277 -1.24 -6.11 20.65
N ARG A 278 -0.29 -6.54 21.48
CA ARG A 278 0.17 -5.79 22.66
C ARG A 278 0.78 -4.44 22.27
N LYS A 279 1.62 -4.40 21.24
CA LYS A 279 2.20 -3.14 20.73
C LYS A 279 1.12 -2.22 20.16
N ALA A 280 0.20 -2.76 19.36
CA ALA A 280 -0.94 -2.00 18.82
C ALA A 280 -1.81 -1.43 19.95
N HIS A 281 -2.21 -2.25 20.93
CA HIS A 281 -2.97 -1.80 22.09
C HIS A 281 -2.26 -0.67 22.84
N LYS A 282 -0.93 -0.79 23.05
CA LYS A 282 -0.15 0.27 23.71
C LYS A 282 -0.25 1.60 22.94
N ILE A 283 -0.09 1.58 21.62
CA ILE A 283 -0.26 2.78 20.78
C ILE A 283 -1.67 3.38 20.93
N MET A 284 -2.70 2.55 21.01
CA MET A 284 -4.07 3.02 21.15
C MET A 284 -4.39 3.59 22.54
N VAL A 285 -3.62 3.21 23.56
CA VAL A 285 -3.71 3.76 24.92
C VAL A 285 -2.91 5.07 25.03
N ASP A 286 -1.75 5.14 24.37
CA ASP A 286 -0.85 6.30 24.43
C ASP A 286 -1.41 7.52 23.67
N TYR A 287 -2.35 7.32 22.74
CA TYR A 287 -3.02 8.39 22.01
C TYR A 287 -4.42 8.69 22.56
#